data_AF-A0A821EFI5-F1
#
_entry.id   AF-A0A821EFI5-F1
#
_cell.length_a   1.000
_cell.length_b   1.000
_cell.length_c   1.000
_cell.angle_alpha   90.00
_cell.angle_beta   90.00
_cell.angle_gamma   90.00
#
_symmetry.space_group_name_H-M   'P 1'
#
loop_
_entity.id
_entity.type
_entity.pdbx_description
1 polymer ?
#
loop_
_entity_poly.entity_id
_entity_poly.type
_entity_poly.pdbx_seq_one_letter_code
_entity_poly.pdbx_strand_id
1 'polypeptide(L)'
;NNTSDFSSVIQLAQQADVVIFFGGINQLVEAESRDRNEITLPAIQLTLLQELEKVVRSPIHVVIMSGSGLDLSYIRDSTNFSSLIWMGYAGQAGGLAV
;
A
#
# COMPACT_ATOMS: atom_id res chain seq x y z
N ASN A 1 8.54 11.44 6.14
CA ASN A 1 7.27 11.64 5.41
C ASN A 1 7.41 12.81 4.46
N ASN A 2 7.72 12.56 3.19
CA ASN A 2 7.87 13.56 2.14
C ASN A 2 6.85 13.22 1.03
N THR A 3 6.18 14.24 0.47
CA THR A 3 5.17 14.12 -0.59
C THR A 3 5.64 14.69 -1.93
N SER A 4 6.91 15.10 -2.07
CA SER A 4 7.45 15.74 -3.28
C SER A 4 7.17 14.95 -4.56
N ASP A 5 7.15 13.62 -4.44
CA ASP A 5 7.05 12.72 -5.59
C ASP A 5 5.61 12.31 -5.90
N PHE A 6 4.62 12.78 -5.12
CA PHE A 6 3.22 12.39 -5.33
C PHE A 6 2.73 12.80 -6.71
N SER A 7 3.06 14.02 -7.14
CA SER A 7 2.64 14.54 -8.44
C SER A 7 3.14 13.67 -9.59
N SER A 8 4.42 13.28 -9.57
CA SER A 8 4.99 12.44 -10.63
C SER A 8 4.44 11.02 -10.62
N VAL A 9 4.27 10.42 -9.43
CA VAL A 9 3.66 9.09 -9.27
C VAL A 9 2.23 9.08 -9.79
N ILE A 10 1.44 10.09 -9.45
CA ILE A 10 0.04 10.23 -9.90
C ILE A 10 -0.03 10.36 -11.42
N GLN A 11 0.80 11.21 -12.02
CA GLN A 11 0.84 11.39 -13.48
C GLN A 11 1.18 10.10 -14.22
N LEU A 12 2.13 9.32 -13.70
CA LEU A 12 2.47 8.01 -14.27
C LEU A 12 1.31 7.02 -14.10
N ALA A 13 0.69 6.97 -12.93
CA ALA A 13 -0.44 6.07 -12.64
C ALA A 13 -1.65 6.34 -13.55
N GLN A 14 -1.91 7.60 -13.90
CA GLN A 14 -2.99 7.97 -14.83
C GLN A 14 -2.77 7.45 -16.26
N GLN A 15 -1.52 7.17 -16.64
CA GLN A 15 -1.16 6.67 -17.97
C GLN A 15 -1.02 5.14 -18.00
N ALA A 16 -1.04 4.48 -16.84
CA ALA A 16 -0.86 3.04 -16.72
C ALA A 16 -2.18 2.30 -16.91
N ASP A 17 -2.13 1.16 -17.62
CA ASP A 17 -3.29 0.27 -17.78
C ASP A 17 -3.70 -0.39 -16.45
N VAL A 18 -2.74 -0.59 -15.55
CA VAL A 18 -2.91 -1.20 -14.23
C VAL A 18 -1.95 -0.55 -13.24
N VAL A 19 -2.39 -0.31 -12.02
CA VAL A 19 -1.55 0.17 -10.92
C VAL A 19 -1.45 -0.91 -9.85
N ILE A 20 -0.22 -1.23 -9.43
CA ILE A 20 0.03 -2.14 -8.31
C ILE A 20 0.78 -1.36 -7.22
N PHE A 21 0.11 -1.14 -6.09
CA PHE A 21 0.68 -0.49 -4.93
C PHE A 21 1.26 -1.54 -3.97
N PHE A 22 2.57 -1.48 -3.73
CA PHE A 22 3.23 -2.25 -2.68
C PHE A 22 3.46 -1.35 -1.46
N GLY A 23 2.86 -1.71 -0.33
CA GLY A 23 2.98 -0.96 0.91
C GLY A 23 2.83 -1.82 2.16
N GLY A 24 2.45 -1.21 3.27
CA GLY A 24 2.37 -1.84 4.59
C GLY A 24 3.47 -1.33 5.53
N ILE A 25 4.07 -2.23 6.29
CA ILE A 25 5.06 -1.93 7.33
C ILE A 25 6.29 -2.83 7.20
N ASN A 26 7.33 -2.51 7.96
CA ASN A 26 8.57 -3.26 7.98
C ASN A 26 9.18 -3.27 9.40
N GLN A 27 10.41 -3.81 9.50
CA GLN A 27 11.17 -3.86 10.75
C GLN A 27 11.65 -2.49 11.27
N LEU A 28 11.25 -1.36 10.70
CA LEU A 28 11.37 -0.04 11.34
C LEU A 28 10.12 0.32 12.16
N VAL A 29 8.99 -0.35 11.91
CA VAL A 29 7.70 -0.10 12.57
C VAL A 29 7.42 -1.17 13.61
N GLU A 30 7.49 -2.45 13.25
CA GLU A 30 7.30 -3.59 14.17
C GLU A 30 8.62 -4.33 14.37
N ALA A 31 8.98 -4.66 15.60
CA ALA A 31 10.12 -5.52 15.90
C ALA A 31 10.02 -6.07 17.32
N GLU A 32 10.86 -7.04 17.66
CA GLU A 32 11.03 -7.47 19.05
C GLU A 32 11.36 -6.27 19.95
N SER A 33 10.71 -6.21 21.11
CA SER A 33 10.83 -5.09 22.06
C SER A 33 10.39 -3.72 21.50
N ARG A 34 9.70 -3.70 20.35
CA ARG A 34 9.15 -2.48 19.75
C ARG A 34 7.74 -2.76 19.22
N ASP A 35 6.80 -2.74 20.14
CA ASP A 35 5.38 -2.81 19.84
C ASP A 35 4.91 -1.59 19.04
N ARG A 36 3.86 -1.81 18.26
CA ARG A 36 3.15 -0.73 17.57
C ARG A 36 2.10 -0.16 18.50
N ASN A 37 1.90 1.16 18.41
CA ASN A 37 0.80 1.83 19.12
C ASN A 37 -0.49 1.88 18.30
N GLU A 38 -0.39 1.67 16.99
CA GLU A 38 -1.51 1.69 16.05
C GLU A 38 -1.38 0.56 15.04
N ILE A 39 -2.54 0.06 14.58
CA ILE A 39 -2.63 -0.95 13.53
C ILE A 39 -3.00 -0.33 12.17
N THR A 40 -2.99 0.99 12.05
CA THR A 40 -3.33 1.69 10.81
C THR A 40 -2.21 1.57 9.77
N LEU A 41 -2.57 1.68 8.48
CA LEU A 41 -1.58 1.86 7.43
C LEU A 41 -0.82 3.19 7.66
N PRO A 42 0.51 3.25 7.45
CA PRO A 42 1.24 4.51 7.62
C PRO A 42 0.58 5.67 6.85
N ALA A 43 0.34 6.78 7.55
CA ALA A 43 -0.51 7.87 7.03
C ALA A 43 -0.13 8.36 5.64
N ILE A 44 1.17 8.45 5.33
CA ILE A 44 1.66 8.86 4.00
C ILE A 44 1.23 7.90 2.89
N GLN A 45 1.17 6.60 3.16
CA GLN A 45 0.70 5.60 2.20
C GLN A 45 -0.80 5.70 1.99
N LEU A 46 -1.56 5.95 3.07
CA LEU A 46 -3.00 6.20 2.97
C LEU A 46 -3.30 7.44 2.15
N THR A 47 -2.56 8.54 2.36
CA THR A 47 -2.72 9.76 1.56
C THR A 47 -2.42 9.51 0.08
N LEU A 48 -1.37 8.75 -0.25
CA LEU A 48 -1.08 8.41 -1.65
C LEU A 48 -2.22 7.60 -2.29
N LEU A 49 -2.73 6.59 -1.60
CA LEU A 49 -3.86 5.78 -2.08
C LEU A 49 -5.12 6.63 -2.29
N GLN A 50 -5.39 7.58 -1.39
CA GLN A 50 -6.48 8.54 -1.53
C GLN A 50 -6.34 9.46 -2.74
N GLU A 51 -5.13 9.95 -3.02
CA GLU A 51 -4.91 10.78 -4.21
C GLU A 51 -5.00 9.95 -5.50
N LEU A 52 -4.47 8.73 -5.51
CA LEU A 52 -4.60 7.82 -6.65
C LEU A 52 -6.06 7.48 -6.92
N GLU A 53 -6.84 7.13 -5.89
CA GLU A 53 -8.26 6.80 -6.03
C GLU A 53 -9.06 7.92 -6.72
N LYS A 54 -8.75 9.19 -6.43
CA LYS A 54 -9.47 10.34 -7.01
C LYS A 54 -9.30 10.47 -8.52
N VAL A 55 -8.14 10.07 -9.04
CA VAL A 55 -7.67 10.50 -10.37
C VAL A 55 -7.35 9.35 -11.32
N VAL A 56 -7.02 8.17 -10.79
CA VAL A 56 -6.70 6.98 -11.58
C VAL A 56 -7.99 6.26 -11.94
N ARG A 57 -8.12 5.88 -13.21
CA ARG A 57 -9.27 5.13 -13.73
C ARG A 57 -8.97 3.66 -14.02
N SER A 58 -7.71 3.31 -14.10
CA SER A 58 -7.26 1.92 -14.20
C SER A 58 -7.45 1.18 -12.87
N PRO A 59 -7.57 -0.16 -12.91
CA PRO A 59 -7.59 -1.01 -11.72
C PRO A 59 -6.38 -0.73 -10.81
N ILE A 60 -6.65 -0.49 -9.52
CA ILE A 60 -5.62 -0.36 -8.49
C ILE A 60 -5.61 -1.64 -7.65
N HIS A 61 -4.51 -2.38 -7.69
CA HIS A 61 -4.26 -3.56 -6.87
C HIS A 61 -3.36 -3.17 -5.70
N VAL A 62 -3.76 -3.55 -4.49
CA VAL A 62 -3.00 -3.25 -3.26
C VAL A 62 -2.35 -4.54 -2.76
N VAL A 63 -1.03 -4.49 -2.58
CA VAL A 63 -0.22 -5.54 -1.97
C VAL A 63 0.35 -5.02 -0.65
N ILE A 64 0.03 -5.70 0.44
CA ILE A 64 0.44 -5.36 1.80
C ILE A 64 1.53 -6.32 2.27
N MET A 65 2.68 -5.75 2.58
CA MET A 65 3.79 -6.37 3.27
C MET A 65 3.72 -5.99 4.74
N SER A 66 3.47 -6.97 5.62
CA SER A 66 3.48 -6.78 7.07
C SER A 66 3.54 -8.14 7.76
N GLY A 67 4.22 -8.25 8.89
CA GLY A 67 4.17 -9.46 9.71
C GLY A 67 2.86 -9.58 10.48
N SER A 68 2.30 -8.44 10.90
CA SER A 68 1.04 -8.38 11.65
C SER A 68 -0.09 -7.69 10.86
N GLY A 69 -1.32 -7.79 11.35
CA GLY A 69 -2.50 -7.20 10.71
C GLY A 69 -2.47 -5.66 10.68
N LEU A 70 -3.08 -5.09 9.63
CA LEU A 70 -3.31 -3.66 9.48
C LEU A 70 -4.81 -3.39 9.27
N ASP A 71 -5.28 -2.23 9.75
CA ASP A 71 -6.60 -1.71 9.37
C ASP A 71 -6.56 -1.22 7.92
N LEU A 72 -7.29 -1.95 7.07
CA LEU A 72 -7.38 -1.74 5.63
C LEU A 72 -8.84 -1.50 5.22
N SER A 73 -9.70 -1.11 6.17
CA SER A 73 -11.13 -0.90 5.92
C SER A 73 -11.39 0.10 4.79
N TYR A 74 -10.59 1.17 4.72
CA TYR A 74 -10.64 2.15 3.62
C TYR A 74 -10.45 1.52 2.24
N ILE A 75 -9.54 0.54 2.12
CA ILE A 75 -9.27 -0.16 0.86
C ILE A 75 -10.39 -1.15 0.55
N ARG A 76 -10.86 -1.89 1.56
CA ARG A 76 -11.97 -2.85 1.44
C ARG A 76 -13.28 -2.19 1.01
N ASP A 77 -13.58 -1.01 1.54
CA ASP A 77 -14.88 -0.35 1.38
C ASP A 77 -14.98 0.50 0.10
N SER A 78 -13.86 0.72 -0.58
CA SER A 78 -13.82 1.43 -1.85
C SER A 78 -14.04 0.49 -3.04
N THR A 79 -14.73 1.00 -4.07
CA THR A 79 -14.97 0.27 -5.33
C THR A 79 -13.87 0.46 -6.36
N ASN A 80 -12.90 1.35 -6.10
CA ASN A 80 -11.80 1.66 -7.01
C ASN A 80 -10.59 0.74 -6.83
N PHE A 81 -10.45 0.09 -5.66
CA PHE A 81 -9.43 -0.93 -5.44
C PHE A 81 -9.94 -2.29 -5.90
N SER A 82 -9.24 -2.89 -6.86
CA SER A 82 -9.68 -4.12 -7.52
C SER A 82 -9.26 -5.38 -6.77
N SER A 83 -8.17 -5.33 -6.00
CA SER A 83 -7.77 -6.44 -5.13
C SER A 83 -6.94 -5.97 -3.95
N LEU A 84 -6.96 -6.76 -2.88
CA LEU A 84 -6.10 -6.61 -1.72
C LEU A 84 -5.40 -7.95 -1.44
N ILE A 85 -4.06 -7.94 -1.45
CA ILE A 85 -3.22 -9.11 -1.23
C ILE A 85 -2.36 -8.85 0.01
N TRP A 86 -2.36 -9.78 0.98
CA TRP A 86 -1.42 -9.75 2.09
C TRP A 86 -0.34 -10.81 1.87
N MET A 87 0.91 -10.37 1.75
CA MET A 87 2.02 -11.24 1.36
C MET A 87 3.02 -11.52 2.50
N GLY A 88 2.79 -10.97 3.70
CA GLY A 88 3.74 -11.12 4.80
C GLY A 88 5.12 -10.53 4.48
N TYR A 89 6.17 -11.17 5.01
CA TYR A 89 7.55 -10.99 4.57
C TYR A 89 7.97 -12.20 3.73
N ALA A 90 7.76 -12.13 2.41
CA ALA A 90 7.81 -13.28 1.50
C ALA A 90 9.22 -13.86 1.18
N GLY A 91 10.27 -13.41 1.87
CA GLY A 91 11.62 -13.96 1.74
C GLY A 91 12.29 -13.75 0.37
N GLN A 92 13.35 -14.52 0.11
CA GLN A 92 14.27 -14.28 -1.02
C GLN A 92 13.65 -14.36 -2.42
N ALA A 93 12.53 -15.09 -2.56
CA ALA A 93 11.83 -15.28 -3.83
C ALA A 93 10.45 -14.61 -3.83
N GLY A 94 10.19 -13.72 -2.87
CA GLY A 94 8.88 -13.10 -2.68
C GLY A 94 8.37 -12.34 -3.89
N GLY A 95 9.27 -11.65 -4.61
CA GLY A 95 8.92 -10.91 -5.83
C GLY A 95 8.58 -11.78 -7.04
N LEU A 96 8.95 -13.06 -7.04
CA LEU A 96 8.54 -14.03 -8.08
C LEU A 96 7.23 -14.73 -7.70
N ALA A 97 6.96 -14.86 -6.41
CA ALA A 97 5.78 -15.56 -5.89
C ALA A 97 4.51 -14.70 -5.95
N VAL A 98 4.65 -13.38 -5.89
CA VAL A 98 3.57 -12.39 -5.97
C VAL A 98 3.39 -11.87 -7.39
#